data_AF-A0A432T0H3-F1
#
_entry.id   AF-A0A432T0H3-F1
#
_cell.length_a   1.000
_cell.length_b   1.000
_cell.length_c   1.000
_cell.angle_alpha   90.00
_cell.angle_beta   90.00
_cell.angle_gamma   90.00
#
_symmetry.space_group_name_H-M   'P 1'
#
loop_
_entity.id
_entity.type
_entity.pdbx_description
1 polymer ?
#
loop_
_entity_poly.entity_id
_entity_poly.type
_entity_poly.pdbx_seq_one_letter_code
_entity_poly.pdbx_strand_id
1 'polypeptide(L)'
;MTFSHTISRYNNKFYTILLLFLAFFMLSANPFKSQTLAPMDILTQYAGWQNTHISLKKIHGERSDVLDAKLPIWISAKNDLYHGEIPLWNHQRAGKPGLTFSNALFTPAFWVFALVKNDALGFYLSNVVNVLIGLFGMYFFLRLFFGQLSSVFGAFIFMFSGFNTAW
;
A
#
# COMPACT_ATOMS: atom_id res chain seq x y z
N MET A 1 -34.07 -1.12 -28.71
CA MET A 1 -32.58 -1.07 -28.63
C MET A 1 -32.12 -0.53 -27.26
N THR A 2 -32.58 -1.12 -26.15
CA THR A 2 -32.32 -0.61 -24.78
C THR A 2 -31.76 -1.65 -23.82
N PHE A 3 -31.74 -2.93 -24.19
CA PHE A 3 -31.25 -4.03 -23.35
C PHE A 3 -29.72 -4.13 -23.23
N SER A 4 -28.98 -3.66 -24.24
CA SER A 4 -27.51 -3.76 -24.29
C SER A 4 -26.81 -2.87 -23.24
N HIS A 5 -27.33 -1.66 -22.99
CA HIS A 5 -26.72 -0.72 -22.05
C HIS A 5 -26.85 -1.15 -20.58
N THR A 6 -27.97 -1.79 -20.22
CA THR A 6 -28.22 -2.20 -18.84
C THR A 6 -27.29 -3.33 -18.40
N ILE A 7 -27.11 -4.34 -19.26
CA ILE A 7 -26.21 -5.50 -19.00
C ILE A 7 -24.75 -5.02 -18.87
N SER A 8 -24.31 -4.11 -19.76
CA SER A 8 -22.96 -3.52 -19.69
C SER A 8 -22.71 -2.76 -18.37
N ARG A 9 -23.72 -2.05 -17.85
CA ARG A 9 -23.62 -1.29 -16.61
C ARG A 9 -23.50 -2.18 -15.36
N TYR A 10 -24.22 -3.30 -15.31
CA TYR A 10 -24.09 -4.27 -14.21
C TYR A 10 -22.73 -4.97 -14.20
N ASN A 11 -22.21 -5.32 -15.39
CA ASN A 11 -20.90 -5.93 -15.52
C ASN A 11 -19.79 -5.02 -14.99
N ASN A 12 -19.83 -3.72 -15.29
CA ASN A 12 -18.83 -2.78 -14.78
C ASN A 12 -18.83 -2.67 -13.24
N LYS A 13 -20.02 -2.65 -12.62
CA LYS A 13 -20.12 -2.62 -11.14
C LYS A 13 -19.52 -3.89 -10.52
N PHE A 14 -19.79 -5.05 -11.11
CA PHE A 14 -19.24 -6.31 -10.66
C PHE A 14 -17.71 -6.30 -10.69
N TYR A 15 -17.10 -5.88 -11.80
CA TYR A 15 -15.63 -5.83 -11.89
C TYR A 15 -15.01 -4.81 -10.94
N THR A 16 -15.64 -3.65 -10.73
CA THR A 16 -15.17 -2.68 -9.72
C THR A 16 -15.19 -3.28 -8.31
N ILE A 17 -16.28 -3.97 -7.93
CA ILE A 17 -16.38 -4.65 -6.62
C ILE A 17 -15.33 -5.75 -6.51
N LEU A 18 -15.10 -6.51 -7.59
CA LEU A 18 -14.08 -7.55 -7.63
C LEU A 18 -12.67 -6.99 -7.42
N LEU A 19 -12.31 -5.89 -8.10
CA LEU A 19 -11.01 -5.24 -7.91
C LEU A 19 -10.84 -4.69 -6.49
N LEU A 20 -11.90 -4.12 -5.89
CA LEU A 20 -11.89 -3.71 -4.49
C LEU A 20 -11.61 -4.91 -3.57
N PHE A 21 -12.33 -6.01 -3.77
CA PHE A 21 -12.14 -7.23 -2.98
C PHE A 21 -10.72 -7.78 -3.12
N LEU A 22 -10.17 -7.82 -4.35
CA LEU A 22 -8.81 -8.28 -4.61
C LEU A 22 -7.77 -7.42 -3.88
N ALA A 23 -7.98 -6.11 -3.75
CA ALA A 23 -7.07 -5.25 -3.02
C ALA A 23 -6.98 -5.62 -1.53
N PHE A 24 -8.12 -5.83 -0.86
CA PHE A 24 -8.13 -6.26 0.53
C PHE A 24 -7.63 -7.69 0.70
N PHE A 25 -7.95 -8.58 -0.24
CA PHE A 25 -7.49 -9.97 -0.23
C PHE A 25 -5.97 -10.08 -0.34
N MET A 26 -5.36 -9.33 -1.26
CA MET A 26 -3.90 -9.30 -1.44
C MET A 26 -3.16 -8.89 -0.17
N LEU A 27 -3.73 -7.94 0.56
CA LEU A 27 -3.11 -7.40 1.76
C LEU A 27 -3.23 -8.34 2.97
N SER A 28 -4.22 -9.24 3.00
CA SER A 28 -4.39 -10.35 3.96
C SER A 28 -4.33 -10.01 5.46
N ALA A 29 -4.09 -8.75 5.85
CA ALA A 29 -4.07 -8.24 7.21
C ALA A 29 -5.42 -7.64 7.59
N ASN A 30 -5.85 -7.93 8.81
CA ASN A 30 -7.09 -7.42 9.36
C ASN A 30 -6.82 -6.29 10.39
N PRO A 31 -7.05 -5.02 10.04
CA PRO A 31 -6.82 -3.90 10.96
C PRO A 31 -7.72 -3.95 12.20
N PHE A 32 -8.90 -4.61 12.14
CA PHE A 32 -9.78 -4.79 13.31
C PHE A 32 -9.24 -5.80 14.33
N LYS A 33 -8.22 -6.59 13.96
CA LYS A 33 -7.47 -7.47 14.86
C LYS A 33 -6.10 -6.91 15.24
N SER A 34 -5.91 -5.59 15.08
CA SER A 34 -4.64 -4.90 15.30
C SER A 34 -3.49 -5.43 14.45
N GLN A 35 -3.80 -6.02 13.28
CA GLN A 35 -2.78 -6.45 12.33
C GLN A 35 -2.47 -5.30 11.38
N THR A 36 -1.19 -5.13 11.06
CA THR A 36 -0.75 -4.25 9.99
C THR A 36 0.13 -5.02 9.01
N LEU A 37 0.44 -4.39 7.89
CA LEU A 37 1.15 -5.01 6.78
C LEU A 37 2.66 -5.04 7.01
N ALA A 38 3.12 -4.21 7.94
CA ALA A 38 4.51 -3.95 8.17
C ALA A 38 5.24 -5.19 8.70
N PRO A 39 6.20 -5.78 7.98
CA PRO A 39 6.94 -6.94 8.45
C PRO A 39 8.06 -6.54 9.41
N MET A 40 7.74 -5.76 10.45
CA MET A 40 8.69 -5.38 11.52
C MET A 40 9.31 -6.61 12.20
N ASP A 41 8.64 -7.75 12.09
CA ASP A 41 9.04 -9.02 12.68
C ASP A 41 10.21 -9.67 11.94
N ILE A 42 10.44 -9.37 10.65
CA ILE A 42 11.45 -10.06 9.84
C ILE A 42 12.87 -9.66 10.29
N LEU A 43 13.10 -8.39 10.63
CA LEU A 43 14.38 -7.93 11.16
C LEU A 43 14.83 -8.75 12.37
N THR A 44 13.92 -9.00 13.31
CA THR A 44 14.18 -9.78 14.53
C THR A 44 14.54 -11.25 14.26
N GLN A 45 14.30 -11.76 13.03
CA GLN A 45 14.71 -13.10 12.63
C GLN A 45 16.18 -13.19 12.18
N TYR A 46 16.81 -12.07 11.81
CA TYR A 46 18.21 -12.07 11.40
C TYR A 46 19.14 -12.04 12.62
N ALA A 47 20.27 -12.76 12.52
CA ALA A 47 21.24 -12.92 13.61
C ALA A 47 21.72 -11.58 14.20
N GLY A 48 21.81 -10.52 13.38
CA GLY A 48 22.23 -9.18 13.83
C GLY A 48 21.27 -8.50 14.82
N TRP A 49 20.00 -8.92 14.89
CA TRP A 49 18.96 -8.28 15.71
C TRP A 49 18.49 -9.16 16.88
N GLN A 50 19.07 -10.35 17.07
CA GLN A 50 18.71 -11.28 18.15
C GLN A 50 19.02 -10.74 19.55
N ASN A 51 19.92 -9.75 19.64
CA ASN A 51 20.29 -9.08 20.89
C ASN A 51 19.22 -8.12 21.43
N THR A 52 18.16 -7.86 20.67
CA THR A 52 17.07 -6.96 21.11
C THR A 52 16.15 -7.62 22.15
N HIS A 53 16.23 -8.94 22.35
CA HIS A 53 15.33 -9.72 23.20
C HIS A 53 13.84 -9.58 22.85
N ILE A 54 13.52 -9.02 21.68
CA ILE A 54 12.16 -8.89 21.16
C ILE A 54 11.84 -10.15 20.37
N SER A 55 10.82 -10.90 20.80
CA SER A 55 10.31 -12.07 20.10
C SER A 55 8.90 -11.77 19.57
N LEU A 56 8.81 -11.50 18.27
CA LEU A 56 7.53 -11.27 17.59
C LEU A 56 7.22 -12.46 16.68
N LYS A 57 5.95 -12.88 16.69
CA LYS A 57 5.48 -13.94 15.80
C LYS A 57 5.32 -13.37 14.39
N LYS A 58 6.20 -13.79 13.47
CA LYS A 58 6.11 -13.46 12.05
C LYS A 58 4.74 -13.85 11.46
N ILE A 59 3.98 -12.85 11.02
CA ILE A 59 2.65 -13.06 10.40
C ILE A 59 2.74 -13.10 8.87
N HIS A 60 3.57 -12.25 8.25
CA HIS A 60 3.69 -12.11 6.79
C HIS A 60 5.16 -12.25 6.38
N GLY A 61 5.54 -13.40 5.84
CA GLY A 61 6.94 -13.75 5.66
C GLY A 61 7.55 -13.49 4.29
N GLU A 62 6.68 -13.26 3.34
CA GLU A 62 6.92 -12.97 1.94
C GLU A 62 7.20 -11.48 1.69
N ARG A 63 6.92 -10.61 2.66
CA ARG A 63 7.09 -9.16 2.54
C ARG A 63 8.51 -8.76 2.88
N SER A 64 9.07 -7.80 2.14
CA SER A 64 10.39 -7.27 2.41
C SER A 64 10.34 -6.10 3.39
N ASP A 65 11.43 -5.89 4.14
CA ASP A 65 11.54 -4.77 5.07
C ASP A 65 11.88 -3.46 4.35
N VAL A 66 10.90 -2.95 3.60
CA VAL A 66 10.93 -1.61 2.98
C VAL A 66 10.79 -0.50 4.04
N LEU A 67 10.51 -0.89 5.29
CA LEU A 67 10.06 0.02 6.34
C LEU A 67 11.19 0.73 7.04
N ASP A 68 12.37 0.13 7.13
CA ASP A 68 13.59 0.76 7.68
C ASP A 68 13.85 2.14 7.08
N ALA A 69 13.39 2.31 5.85
CA ALA A 69 13.56 3.49 5.06
C ALA A 69 12.33 4.41 5.05
N LYS A 70 11.14 3.91 4.75
CA LYS A 70 10.00 4.75 4.33
C LYS A 70 9.09 5.18 5.47
N LEU A 71 8.74 4.25 6.35
CA LEU A 71 7.74 4.51 7.40
C LEU A 71 8.22 5.56 8.42
N PRO A 72 9.47 5.54 8.92
CA PRO A 72 9.96 6.57 9.83
C PRO A 72 9.93 7.98 9.23
N ILE A 73 10.24 8.10 7.92
CA ILE A 73 10.14 9.36 7.17
C ILE A 73 8.70 9.86 7.14
N TRP A 74 7.75 8.96 6.85
CA TRP A 74 6.33 9.29 6.79
C TRP A 74 5.78 9.71 8.14
N ILE A 75 6.17 9.04 9.23
CA ILE A 75 5.79 9.40 10.60
C ILE A 75 6.33 10.79 10.94
N SER A 76 7.62 11.06 10.67
CA SER A 76 8.21 12.38 10.90
C SER A 76 7.47 13.47 10.10
N ALA A 77 7.30 13.28 8.79
CA ALA A 77 6.65 14.27 7.94
C ALA A 77 5.18 14.52 8.33
N LYS A 78 4.46 13.47 8.76
CA LYS A 78 3.10 13.59 9.28
C LYS A 78 3.07 14.41 10.57
N ASN A 79 4.04 14.21 11.46
CA ASN A 79 4.14 14.99 12.69
C ASN A 79 4.39 16.47 12.37
N ASP A 80 5.31 16.79 11.46
CA ASP A 80 5.56 18.18 11.03
C ASP A 80 4.26 18.83 10.52
N LEU A 81 3.51 18.12 9.66
CA LEU A 81 2.22 18.60 9.14
C LEU A 81 1.18 18.84 10.24
N TYR A 82 1.12 17.99 11.27
CA TYR A 82 0.20 18.21 12.40
C TYR A 82 0.60 19.39 13.28
N HIS A 83 1.86 19.80 13.28
CA HIS A 83 2.34 21.01 13.96
C HIS A 83 2.24 22.26 13.08
N GLY A 84 1.68 22.14 11.86
CA GLY A 84 1.59 23.25 10.91
C GLY A 84 2.91 23.56 10.19
N GLU A 85 3.88 22.65 10.28
CA GLU A 85 5.18 22.77 9.63
C GLU A 85 5.18 22.04 8.29
N ILE A 86 5.98 22.54 7.35
CA ILE A 86 6.20 21.85 6.07
C ILE A 86 7.42 20.94 6.25
N PRO A 87 7.34 19.64 5.90
CA PRO A 87 8.42 18.66 6.11
C PRO A 87 9.57 18.86 5.10
N LEU A 88 10.28 19.99 5.21
CA LEU A 88 11.36 20.40 4.31
C LEU A 88 12.67 19.66 4.59
N TRP A 89 12.86 19.17 5.80
CA TRP A 89 14.08 18.51 6.24
C TRP A 89 13.78 17.26 7.05
N ASN A 90 14.55 16.21 6.82
CA ASN A 90 14.41 14.94 7.52
C ASN A 90 15.67 14.62 8.32
N HIS A 91 15.54 14.65 9.64
CA HIS A 91 16.62 14.40 10.57
C HIS A 91 16.95 12.90 10.74
N GLN A 92 16.05 11.99 10.37
CA GLN A 92 16.18 10.55 10.66
C GLN A 92 17.15 9.79 9.73
N ARG A 93 17.60 10.39 8.62
CA ARG A 93 18.55 9.75 7.68
C ARG A 93 19.81 10.57 7.46
N ALA A 94 20.54 10.86 8.54
CA ALA A 94 21.76 11.66 8.50
C ALA A 94 21.57 13.07 7.89
N GLY A 95 20.36 13.62 7.99
CA GLY A 95 20.00 14.91 7.40
C GLY A 95 19.82 14.84 5.89
N LYS A 96 18.57 14.78 5.42
CA LYS A 96 18.23 14.85 3.99
C LYS A 96 17.12 15.85 3.74
N PRO A 97 17.04 16.44 2.54
CA PRO A 97 15.85 17.17 2.12
C PRO A 97 14.60 16.27 2.29
N GLY A 98 13.59 16.80 2.97
CA GLY A 98 12.35 16.10 3.30
C GLY A 98 11.41 16.02 2.09
N LEU A 99 11.14 17.16 1.44
CA LEU A 99 10.35 17.21 0.21
C LEU A 99 11.16 16.77 -1.01
N THR A 100 11.31 15.45 -1.16
CA THR A 100 11.84 14.84 -2.38
C THR A 100 10.86 13.82 -2.94
N PHE A 101 10.87 13.65 -4.27
CA PHE A 101 10.09 12.57 -4.90
C PHE A 101 10.50 11.18 -4.37
N SER A 102 11.77 11.01 -4.01
CA SER A 102 12.30 9.76 -3.44
C SER A 102 11.74 9.43 -2.05
N ASN A 103 11.22 10.41 -1.30
CA ASN A 103 10.57 10.19 0.00
C ASN A 103 9.06 9.87 -0.14
N ALA A 104 8.52 9.91 -1.36
CA ALA A 104 7.13 9.61 -1.68
C ALA A 104 6.08 10.45 -0.91
N LEU A 105 6.45 11.67 -0.46
CA LEU A 105 5.54 12.59 0.24
C LEU A 105 4.48 13.20 -0.70
N PHE A 106 4.73 13.23 -2.00
CA PHE A 106 3.78 13.69 -3.01
C PHE A 106 3.00 12.53 -3.65
N THR A 107 2.52 11.59 -2.84
CA THR A 107 1.75 10.43 -3.34
C THR A 107 0.39 10.34 -2.66
N PRO A 108 -0.68 9.91 -3.36
CA PRO A 108 -1.99 9.72 -2.74
C PRO A 108 -1.94 8.84 -1.49
N ALA A 109 -1.07 7.83 -1.49
CA ALA A 109 -0.83 6.97 -0.34
C ALA A 109 -0.31 7.75 0.88
N PHE A 110 0.68 8.65 0.72
CA PHE A 110 1.15 9.47 1.84
C PHE A 110 0.05 10.40 2.36
N TRP A 111 -0.76 11.00 1.49
CA TRP A 111 -1.86 11.86 1.94
C TRP A 111 -2.87 11.08 2.79
N VAL A 112 -3.20 9.84 2.39
CA VAL A 112 -4.05 8.96 3.21
C VAL A 112 -3.37 8.61 4.53
N PHE A 113 -2.06 8.34 4.53
CA PHE A 113 -1.29 8.13 5.76
C PHE A 113 -1.40 9.33 6.72
N ALA A 114 -1.15 10.53 6.21
CA ALA A 114 -1.10 11.77 6.99
C ALA A 114 -2.46 12.16 7.60
N LEU A 115 -3.57 11.81 6.94
CA LEU A 115 -4.92 12.08 7.45
C LEU A 115 -5.31 11.19 8.63
N VAL A 116 -4.70 10.01 8.78
CA VAL A 116 -5.08 9.02 9.79
C VAL A 116 -4.16 9.12 11.00
N LYS A 117 -4.71 9.46 12.17
CA LYS A 117 -3.92 9.66 13.41
C LYS A 117 -3.12 8.41 13.83
N ASN A 118 -3.69 7.22 13.73
CA ASN A 118 -3.00 5.97 14.06
C ASN A 118 -2.08 5.54 12.92
N ASP A 119 -0.77 5.42 13.17
CA ASP A 119 0.22 5.11 12.12
C ASP A 119 0.03 3.72 11.50
N ALA A 120 -0.32 2.71 12.29
CA ALA A 120 -0.51 1.35 11.80
C ALA A 120 -1.72 1.25 10.84
N LEU A 121 -2.82 1.92 11.19
CA LEU A 121 -4.02 2.02 10.34
C LEU A 121 -3.76 2.90 9.12
N GLY A 122 -3.10 4.04 9.30
CA GLY A 122 -2.72 4.94 8.21
C GLY A 122 -1.85 4.22 7.18
N PHE A 123 -0.86 3.45 7.64
CA PHE A 123 0.00 2.67 6.77
C PHE A 123 -0.76 1.57 6.03
N TYR A 124 -1.66 0.87 6.72
CA TYR A 124 -2.56 -0.11 6.08
C TYR A 124 -3.37 0.52 4.94
N LEU A 125 -4.07 1.62 5.22
CA LEU A 125 -4.91 2.30 4.23
C LEU A 125 -4.11 2.88 3.06
N SER A 126 -2.87 3.32 3.32
CA SER A 126 -1.96 3.79 2.28
C SER A 126 -1.58 2.69 1.29
N ASN A 127 -1.35 1.48 1.80
CA ASN A 127 -1.10 0.31 0.97
C ASN A 127 -2.35 -0.12 0.20
N VAL A 128 -3.54 -0.06 0.82
CA VAL A 128 -4.81 -0.27 0.11
C VAL A 128 -4.89 0.68 -1.09
N VAL A 129 -4.57 1.96 -0.90
CA VAL A 129 -4.58 2.97 -1.98
C VAL A 129 -3.58 2.61 -3.09
N ASN A 130 -2.35 2.23 -2.75
CA ASN A 130 -1.36 1.81 -3.76
C ASN A 130 -1.84 0.59 -4.58
N VAL A 131 -2.36 -0.43 -3.90
CA VAL A 131 -2.88 -1.65 -4.53
C VAL A 131 -4.07 -1.32 -5.44
N LEU A 132 -4.98 -0.45 -5.00
CA LEU A 132 -6.10 0.01 -5.81
C LEU A 132 -5.64 0.78 -7.04
N ILE A 133 -4.69 1.70 -6.90
CA ILE A 133 -4.12 2.43 -8.04
C ILE A 133 -3.47 1.44 -9.04
N GLY A 134 -2.73 0.44 -8.56
CA GLY A 134 -2.13 -0.59 -9.40
C GLY A 134 -3.18 -1.44 -10.13
N LEU A 135 -4.15 -1.98 -9.41
CA LEU A 135 -5.23 -2.82 -9.96
C LEU A 135 -6.08 -2.05 -10.97
N PHE A 136 -6.59 -0.88 -10.60
CA PHE A 136 -7.43 -0.08 -11.50
C PHE A 136 -6.62 0.48 -12.66
N GLY A 137 -5.39 0.94 -12.42
CA GLY A 137 -4.50 1.44 -13.47
C GLY A 137 -4.23 0.38 -14.53
N MET A 138 -3.82 -0.81 -14.11
CA MET A 138 -3.58 -1.92 -15.03
C MET A 138 -4.86 -2.40 -15.72
N TYR A 139 -5.98 -2.48 -14.98
CA TYR A 139 -7.27 -2.82 -15.56
C TYR A 139 -7.67 -1.84 -16.67
N PHE A 140 -7.65 -0.53 -16.41
CA PHE A 140 -8.02 0.49 -17.39
C PHE A 140 -7.05 0.53 -18.58
N PHE A 141 -5.75 0.34 -18.33
CA PHE A 141 -4.76 0.22 -19.39
C PHE A 141 -5.07 -0.96 -20.32
N LEU A 142 -5.31 -2.15 -19.77
CA LEU A 142 -5.64 -3.34 -20.57
C LEU A 142 -7.00 -3.21 -21.26
N ARG A 143 -7.95 -2.47 -20.68
CA ARG A 143 -9.25 -2.19 -21.30
C ARG A 143 -9.14 -1.40 -22.61
N LEU A 144 -8.00 -0.75 -22.89
CA LEU A 144 -7.73 -0.12 -24.18
C LEU A 144 -7.54 -1.14 -25.31
N PHE A 145 -7.16 -2.38 -24.99
CA PHE A 145 -6.77 -3.40 -25.98
C PHE A 145 -7.57 -4.71 -25.89
N PHE A 146 -8.05 -5.07 -24.70
CA PHE A 146 -8.63 -6.39 -24.42
C PHE A 146 -10.03 -6.31 -23.79
N GLY A 147 -10.75 -7.43 -23.77
CA GLY A 147 -12.05 -7.58 -23.10
C GLY A 147 -11.98 -7.40 -21.58
N GLN A 148 -13.13 -7.22 -20.93
CA GLN A 148 -13.23 -6.98 -19.48
C GLN A 148 -12.56 -8.08 -18.64
N LEU A 149 -12.90 -9.35 -18.92
CA LEU A 149 -12.36 -10.49 -18.17
C LEU A 149 -10.84 -10.59 -18.29
N SER A 150 -10.31 -10.50 -19.51
CA SER A 150 -8.86 -10.52 -19.75
C SER A 150 -8.15 -9.36 -19.05
N SER A 151 -8.77 -8.19 -19.01
CA SER A 151 -8.22 -7.01 -18.33
C SER A 151 -8.17 -7.19 -16.81
N VAL A 152 -9.22 -7.75 -16.21
CA VAL A 152 -9.23 -8.07 -14.77
C VAL A 152 -8.18 -9.11 -14.45
N PHE A 153 -8.09 -10.17 -15.26
CA PHE A 153 -7.09 -11.21 -15.06
C PHE A 153 -5.66 -10.68 -15.16
N GLY A 154 -5.37 -9.82 -16.15
CA GLY A 154 -4.06 -9.19 -16.28
C GLY A 154 -3.73 -8.24 -15.12
N ALA A 155 -4.71 -7.46 -14.65
CA ALA A 155 -4.54 -6.61 -13.46
C ALA A 155 -4.23 -7.44 -12.21
N PHE A 156 -4.91 -8.59 -12.05
CA PHE A 156 -4.64 -9.54 -10.97
C PHE A 156 -3.20 -10.08 -11.04
N ILE A 157 -2.76 -10.62 -12.19
CA ILE A 157 -1.39 -11.13 -12.32
C ILE A 157 -0.35 -10.05 -12.04
N PHE A 158 -0.55 -8.85 -12.59
CA PHE A 158 0.35 -7.73 -12.37
C PHE A 158 0.50 -7.42 -10.88
N MET A 159 -0.62 -7.29 -10.18
CA MET A 159 -0.63 -6.91 -8.78
C MET A 159 -0.10 -8.04 -7.86
N PHE A 160 -0.34 -9.30 -8.22
CA PHE A 160 0.15 -10.46 -7.48
C PHE A 160 1.55 -10.93 -7.91
N SER A 161 2.25 -10.15 -8.72
CA SER A 161 3.66 -10.41 -9.03
C SER A 161 4.54 -10.25 -7.79
N GLY A 162 5.64 -11.01 -7.72
CA GLY A 162 6.52 -11.05 -6.55
C GLY A 162 7.05 -9.68 -6.10
N PHE A 163 7.25 -8.76 -7.04
CA PHE A 163 7.66 -7.39 -6.72
C PHE A 163 6.57 -6.67 -5.91
N ASN A 164 5.34 -6.66 -6.42
CA ASN A 164 4.22 -5.96 -5.82
C ASN A 164 3.70 -6.62 -4.53
N THR A 165 3.85 -7.92 -4.38
CA THR A 165 3.49 -8.61 -3.13
C THR A 165 4.52 -8.42 -2.02
N ALA A 166 5.79 -8.24 -2.39
CA ALA A 166 6.89 -8.07 -1.45
C ALA A 166 7.20 -6.60 -1.09
N TRP A 167 6.86 -5.62 -1.94
CA TRP A 167 7.21 -4.19 -1.81
C TRP A 167 6.01 -3.25 -1.78
#